data_AF-A0A3D2EL30-F1
#
_entry.id   AF-A0A3D2EL30-F1
#
_cell.length_a   1.000
_cell.length_b   1.000
_cell.length_c   1.000
_cell.angle_alpha   90.00
_cell.angle_beta   90.00
_cell.angle_gamma   90.00
#
_symmetry.space_group_name_H-M   'P 1'
#
loop_
_entity.id
_entity.type
_entity.pdbx_description
1 polymer ?
#
loop_
_entity_poly.entity_id
_entity_poly.type
_entity_poly.pdbx_seq_one_letter_code
_entity_poly.pdbx_strand_id
1 'polypeptide(L)'
;MAFVNGIVFLLQQISLGFVNLVLAPYKAGLWLWGILSAESRADDAAAALAPLEAKLAETGELSAFEDAIDGQPDILTAAAQAVDSGAIAANTAEFLEFARLKSLAVEFPADPFIVSALLYGKSSELFFSLFALMLGLLIAGLIYRPILRGVAGGINTFNGTLGKLASWFALLMALQQIMIIFLQQVFRANGLPISFFGLELVPGDDVLTMPWFATELMLYNAIIIAFACAYTFMEEGHVRVDLIYGAMNRRVRHWMDVVGTLIFLFPSMIGLWWVSWHLAINKVFQITSFNPLTTEILTRNFEGRITGIPSFKQLNWNTSTGENFSHVPLYYILLLVLAGLMTIQATGFLFSSIDKALTSDTEHDRKTREGEDADAVRAAEQAAAALATKADSNAAAPSATAKQDKTPSSDASQPALGSA
;
A
#
# COMPACT_ATOMS: atom_id res chain seq x y z
N MET A 1 -16.03 -32.98 -19.08
CA MET A 1 -14.61 -33.24 -18.73
C MET A 1 -13.87 -31.95 -18.40
N ALA A 2 -13.63 -31.04 -19.36
CA ALA A 2 -12.86 -29.80 -19.11
C ALA A 2 -13.41 -28.88 -18.01
N PHE A 3 -14.73 -28.65 -17.97
CA PHE A 3 -15.38 -27.84 -16.92
C PHE A 3 -15.22 -28.45 -15.52
N VAL A 4 -15.41 -29.76 -15.40
CA VAL A 4 -15.25 -30.49 -14.13
C VAL A 4 -13.79 -30.46 -13.67
N ASN A 5 -12.84 -30.66 -14.58
CA ASN A 5 -11.41 -30.55 -14.27
C ASN A 5 -11.05 -29.13 -13.80
N GLY A 6 -11.65 -28.09 -14.41
CA GLY A 6 -11.47 -26.70 -13.98
C GLY A 6 -11.97 -26.44 -12.56
N ILE A 7 -13.15 -26.97 -12.20
CA ILE A 7 -13.68 -26.86 -10.84
C ILE A 7 -12.77 -27.59 -9.84
N VAL A 8 -12.34 -28.82 -10.16
CA VAL A 8 -11.45 -29.59 -9.29
C VAL A 8 -10.13 -28.84 -9.08
N PHE A 9 -9.54 -28.27 -10.14
CA PHE A 9 -8.35 -27.44 -10.05
C PHE A 9 -8.56 -26.23 -9.14
N LEU A 10 -9.67 -25.50 -9.30
CA LEU A 10 -9.98 -24.34 -8.46
C LEU A 10 -10.13 -24.73 -6.99
N LEU A 11 -10.82 -25.83 -6.68
CA LEU A 11 -10.95 -26.35 -5.32
C LEU A 11 -9.59 -26.77 -4.73
N GLN A 12 -8.72 -27.37 -5.54
CA GLN A 12 -7.35 -27.70 -5.12
C GLN A 12 -6.56 -26.42 -4.79
N GLN A 13 -6.63 -25.38 -5.63
CA GLN A 13 -5.95 -24.12 -5.38
C GLN A 13 -6.46 -23.41 -4.12
N ILE A 14 -7.77 -23.41 -3.87
CA ILE A 14 -8.34 -22.87 -2.63
C ILE A 14 -7.85 -23.67 -1.42
N SER A 15 -7.83 -25.00 -1.51
CA SER A 15 -7.35 -25.88 -0.43
C SER A 15 -5.87 -25.65 -0.13
N LEU A 16 -5.05 -25.53 -1.17
CA LEU A 16 -3.64 -25.15 -1.05
C LEU A 16 -3.48 -23.73 -0.48
N GLY A 17 -4.40 -22.81 -0.79
CA GLY A 17 -4.46 -21.49 -0.18
C GLY A 17 -4.57 -21.53 1.35
N PHE A 18 -5.43 -22.40 1.90
CA PHE A 18 -5.50 -22.60 3.35
C PHE A 18 -4.20 -23.14 3.95
N VAL A 19 -3.57 -24.11 3.28
CA VAL A 19 -2.27 -24.66 3.73
C VAL A 19 -1.19 -23.57 3.69
N ASN A 20 -1.12 -22.81 2.59
CA ASN A 20 -0.18 -21.72 2.44
C ASN A 20 -0.38 -20.62 3.47
N LEU A 21 -1.63 -20.34 3.87
CA LEU A 21 -1.92 -19.38 4.93
C LEU A 21 -1.30 -19.80 6.28
N VAL A 22 -1.40 -21.09 6.62
CA VAL A 22 -0.78 -21.64 7.84
C VAL A 22 0.74 -21.61 7.75
N LEU A 23 1.30 -21.86 6.56
CA LEU A 23 2.75 -21.85 6.32
C LEU A 23 3.32 -20.45 6.07
N ALA A 24 2.49 -19.42 5.89
CA ALA A 24 2.93 -18.08 5.53
C ALA A 24 3.95 -17.49 6.53
N PRO A 25 3.79 -17.61 7.86
CA PRO A 25 4.80 -17.14 8.81
C PRO A 25 6.15 -17.85 8.66
N TYR A 26 6.12 -19.15 8.37
CA TYR A 26 7.33 -19.94 8.14
C TYR A 26 8.04 -19.53 6.84
N LYS A 27 7.29 -19.42 5.73
CA LYS A 27 7.82 -18.91 4.45
C LYS A 27 8.43 -17.52 4.61
N ALA A 28 7.73 -16.61 5.28
CA ALA A 28 8.24 -15.26 5.56
C ALA A 28 9.51 -15.28 6.42
N GLY A 29 9.58 -16.15 7.42
CA GLY A 29 10.79 -16.36 8.23
C GLY A 29 11.97 -16.85 7.41
N LEU A 30 11.76 -17.81 6.50
CA LEU A 30 12.78 -18.30 5.59
C LEU A 30 13.29 -17.20 4.63
N TRP A 31 12.39 -16.39 4.09
CA TRP A 31 12.78 -15.26 3.24
C TRP A 31 13.56 -14.20 4.01
N LEU A 32 13.13 -13.85 5.22
CA LEU A 32 13.84 -12.90 6.08
C LEU A 32 15.23 -13.41 6.43
N TRP A 33 15.33 -14.69 6.83
CA TRP A 33 16.63 -15.32 7.06
C TRP A 33 17.49 -15.29 5.79
N GLY A 34 16.91 -15.63 4.64
CA GLY A 34 17.54 -15.56 3.34
C GLY A 34 18.14 -14.17 3.07
N ILE A 35 17.32 -13.13 3.15
CA ILE A 35 17.72 -11.73 2.90
C ILE A 35 18.81 -11.29 3.89
N LEU A 36 18.67 -11.60 5.18
CA LEU A 36 19.62 -11.17 6.22
C LEU A 36 20.97 -11.89 6.17
N SER A 37 21.02 -13.10 5.60
CA SER A 37 22.26 -13.88 5.44
C SER A 37 22.77 -13.89 3.99
N ALA A 38 22.27 -12.99 3.14
CA ALA A 38 22.66 -12.91 1.74
C ALA A 38 24.15 -12.60 1.57
N GLU A 39 24.68 -11.64 2.34
CA GLU A 39 26.08 -11.24 2.32
C GLU A 39 27.00 -12.39 2.75
N SER A 40 26.73 -13.02 3.88
CA SER A 40 27.52 -14.18 4.34
C SER A 40 27.49 -15.35 3.35
N ARG A 41 26.34 -15.60 2.70
CA ARG A 41 26.25 -16.66 1.68
C ARG A 41 27.01 -16.29 0.40
N ALA A 42 27.05 -15.02 0.03
CA ALA A 42 27.83 -14.55 -1.10
C ALA A 42 29.33 -14.71 -0.82
N ASP A 43 29.79 -14.37 0.38
CA ASP A 43 31.17 -14.56 0.82
C ASP A 43 31.56 -16.04 0.84
N ASP A 44 30.71 -16.90 1.41
CA ASP A 44 30.92 -18.35 1.44
C ASP A 44 30.98 -18.94 0.01
N ALA A 45 30.11 -18.47 -0.89
CA ALA A 45 30.11 -18.89 -2.28
C ALA A 45 31.35 -18.41 -3.04
N ALA A 46 31.80 -17.17 -2.83
CA ALA A 46 33.04 -16.65 -3.41
C ALA A 46 34.27 -17.44 -2.93
N ALA A 47 34.30 -17.79 -1.64
CA ALA A 47 35.37 -18.63 -1.07
C ALA A 47 35.38 -20.05 -1.65
N ALA A 48 34.20 -20.63 -1.96
CA ALA A 48 34.07 -21.93 -2.58
C ALA A 48 34.31 -21.92 -4.11
N LEU A 49 34.06 -20.78 -4.78
CA LEU A 49 34.27 -20.60 -6.22
C LEU A 49 35.76 -20.62 -6.57
N ALA A 50 36.60 -19.90 -5.82
CA ALA A 50 38.04 -19.78 -6.09
C ALA A 50 38.81 -21.11 -6.26
N PRO A 51 38.66 -22.12 -5.37
CA PRO A 51 39.32 -23.42 -5.57
C PRO A 51 38.74 -24.22 -6.74
N LEU A 52 37.45 -24.03 -7.05
CA LEU A 52 36.79 -24.71 -8.16
C LEU A 52 37.24 -24.12 -9.51
N GLU A 53 37.39 -22.80 -9.61
CA GLU A 53 37.99 -22.12 -10.76
C GLU A 53 39.43 -22.55 -10.99
N ALA A 54 40.24 -22.66 -9.92
CA ALA A 54 41.61 -23.15 -10.04
C ALA A 54 41.67 -24.58 -10.62
N LYS A 55 40.80 -25.48 -10.13
CA LYS A 55 40.70 -26.85 -10.64
C LYS A 55 40.21 -26.90 -12.11
N LEU A 56 39.25 -26.07 -12.47
CA LEU A 56 38.74 -25.96 -13.84
C LEU A 56 39.77 -25.34 -14.79
N ALA A 57 40.62 -24.44 -14.31
CA ALA A 57 41.72 -23.87 -15.09
C ALA A 57 42.83 -24.92 -15.35
N GLU A 58 43.15 -25.76 -14.37
CA GLU A 58 44.11 -26.86 -14.53
C GLU A 58 43.64 -27.93 -15.53
N THR A 59 42.33 -28.19 -15.57
CA THR A 59 41.71 -29.15 -16.50
C THR A 59 41.44 -28.55 -17.88
N GLY A 60 41.53 -27.23 -18.04
CA GLY A 60 41.26 -26.51 -19.29
C GLY A 60 39.77 -26.37 -19.62
N GLU A 61 38.87 -26.69 -18.69
CA GLU A 61 37.42 -26.64 -18.89
C GLU A 61 36.80 -25.28 -18.52
N LEU A 62 37.55 -24.43 -17.80
CA LEU A 62 37.08 -23.13 -17.32
C LEU A 62 36.51 -22.25 -18.45
N SER A 63 37.23 -22.08 -19.56
CA SER A 63 36.77 -21.21 -20.65
C SER A 63 35.48 -21.73 -21.29
N ALA A 64 35.34 -23.05 -21.46
CA ALA A 64 34.13 -23.65 -22.02
C ALA A 64 32.93 -23.48 -21.09
N PHE A 65 33.15 -23.55 -19.77
CA PHE A 65 32.09 -23.34 -18.78
C PHE A 65 31.68 -21.87 -18.70
N GLU A 66 32.63 -20.95 -18.82
CA GLU A 66 32.34 -19.51 -18.86
C GLU A 66 31.59 -19.10 -20.12
N ASP A 67 32.01 -19.57 -21.30
CA ASP A 67 31.35 -19.30 -22.57
C ASP A 67 29.90 -19.84 -22.60
N ALA A 68 29.63 -20.95 -21.91
CA ALA A 68 28.29 -21.54 -21.85
C ALA A 68 27.28 -20.73 -21.02
N ILE A 69 27.76 -19.91 -20.08
CA ILE A 69 26.91 -19.15 -19.15
C ILE A 69 26.98 -17.64 -19.36
N ASP A 70 28.01 -17.13 -20.06
CA ASP A 70 28.16 -15.71 -20.30
C ASP A 70 27.02 -15.16 -21.17
N GLY A 71 26.48 -14.00 -20.79
CA GLY A 71 25.37 -13.33 -21.48
C GLY A 71 24.00 -14.02 -21.36
N GLN A 72 23.88 -15.12 -20.61
CA GLN A 72 22.60 -15.80 -20.39
C GLN A 72 21.79 -15.10 -19.29
N PRO A 73 20.48 -14.84 -19.46
CA PRO A 73 19.70 -14.11 -18.45
C PRO A 73 19.49 -14.88 -17.14
N ASP A 74 19.45 -16.20 -17.19
CA ASP A 74 19.38 -17.09 -16.03
C ASP A 74 20.43 -18.20 -16.19
N ILE A 75 21.53 -18.05 -15.46
CA ILE A 75 22.67 -18.98 -15.50
C ILE A 75 22.28 -20.39 -15.07
N LEU A 76 21.39 -20.54 -14.08
CA LEU A 76 21.03 -21.84 -13.53
C LEU A 76 20.20 -22.63 -14.55
N THR A 77 19.21 -21.97 -15.15
CA THR A 77 18.37 -22.57 -16.19
C THR A 77 19.19 -22.82 -17.45
N ALA A 78 20.06 -21.89 -17.85
CA ALA A 78 20.95 -22.07 -19.00
C ALA A 78 21.94 -23.23 -18.78
N ALA A 79 22.51 -23.36 -17.58
CA ALA A 79 23.40 -24.47 -17.25
C ALA A 79 22.68 -25.82 -17.29
N ALA A 80 21.46 -25.90 -16.75
CA ALA A 80 20.64 -27.10 -16.86
C ALA A 80 20.33 -27.46 -18.32
N GLN A 81 19.95 -26.48 -19.14
CA GLN A 81 19.69 -26.68 -20.57
C GLN A 81 20.94 -27.06 -21.36
N ALA A 82 22.12 -26.53 -21.00
CA ALA A 82 23.40 -26.89 -21.63
C ALA A 82 23.81 -28.34 -21.30
N VAL A 83 23.47 -28.83 -20.11
CA VAL A 83 23.63 -30.26 -19.76
C VAL A 83 22.62 -31.12 -20.51
N ASP A 84 21.35 -30.71 -20.52
CA ASP A 84 20.26 -31.48 -21.17
C ASP A 84 20.43 -31.57 -22.70
N SER A 85 20.97 -30.53 -23.33
CA SER A 85 21.28 -30.49 -24.76
C SER A 85 22.58 -31.20 -25.14
N GLY A 86 23.38 -31.61 -24.14
CA GLY A 86 24.68 -32.25 -24.35
C GLY A 86 25.79 -31.28 -24.80
N ALA A 87 25.58 -29.97 -24.69
CA ALA A 87 26.60 -28.95 -24.98
C ALA A 87 27.79 -29.06 -24.01
N ILE A 88 27.55 -29.50 -22.77
CA ILE A 88 28.57 -29.87 -21.79
C ILE A 88 28.58 -31.39 -21.65
N ALA A 89 29.58 -32.04 -22.25
CA ALA A 89 29.67 -33.50 -22.34
C ALA A 89 30.44 -34.17 -21.19
N ALA A 90 31.22 -33.41 -20.42
CA ALA A 90 32.06 -33.89 -19.31
C ALA A 90 31.84 -33.02 -18.06
N ASN A 91 32.06 -33.61 -16.88
CA ASN A 91 32.01 -32.91 -15.59
C ASN A 91 30.73 -32.08 -15.35
N THR A 92 29.58 -32.59 -15.81
CA THR A 92 28.28 -31.92 -15.74
C THR A 92 27.89 -31.49 -14.32
N ALA A 93 28.24 -32.28 -13.30
CA ALA A 93 28.02 -31.93 -11.90
C ALA A 93 28.87 -30.72 -11.45
N GLU A 94 30.13 -30.65 -11.91
CA GLU A 94 31.03 -29.54 -11.59
C GLU A 94 30.62 -28.28 -12.33
N PHE A 95 30.09 -28.40 -13.56
CA PHE A 95 29.50 -27.30 -14.30
C PHE A 95 28.25 -26.72 -13.62
N LEU A 96 27.34 -27.57 -13.13
CA LEU A 96 26.15 -27.11 -12.40
C LEU A 96 26.53 -26.43 -11.07
N GLU A 97 27.54 -26.96 -10.37
CA GLU A 97 28.02 -26.32 -9.14
C GLU A 97 28.78 -25.02 -9.43
N PHE A 98 29.56 -24.96 -10.52
CA PHE A 98 30.18 -23.71 -11.00
C PHE A 98 29.13 -22.65 -11.31
N ALA A 99 28.10 -22.99 -12.09
CA ALA A 99 26.98 -22.11 -12.42
C ALA A 99 26.27 -21.61 -11.15
N ARG A 100 26.05 -22.49 -10.18
CA ARG A 100 25.44 -22.15 -8.89
C ARG A 100 26.32 -21.22 -8.06
N LEU A 101 27.60 -21.55 -7.86
CA LEU A 101 28.52 -20.72 -7.08
C LEU A 101 28.72 -19.35 -7.73
N LYS A 102 28.85 -19.29 -9.06
CA LYS A 102 28.98 -18.03 -9.80
C LYS A 102 27.73 -17.15 -9.66
N SER A 103 26.54 -17.76 -9.61
CA SER A 103 25.29 -17.03 -9.34
C SER A 103 25.18 -16.47 -7.91
N LEU A 104 25.83 -17.13 -6.94
CA LEU A 104 25.77 -16.78 -5.51
C LEU A 104 26.89 -15.84 -5.06
N ALA A 105 28.06 -15.90 -5.68
CA ALA A 105 29.27 -15.13 -5.31
C ALA A 105 29.18 -13.62 -5.60
N VAL A 106 27.99 -13.09 -5.89
CA VAL A 106 27.78 -11.67 -6.15
C VAL A 106 27.31 -10.99 -4.87
N GLU A 107 27.81 -9.77 -4.60
CA GLU A 107 27.52 -8.95 -3.40
C GLU A 107 26.02 -8.87 -3.03
N PHE A 108 25.13 -8.99 -4.01
CA PHE A 108 23.72 -9.33 -3.78
C PHE A 108 23.25 -10.38 -4.80
N PRO A 109 23.21 -11.67 -4.41
CA PRO A 109 22.82 -12.73 -5.32
C PRO A 109 21.30 -12.72 -5.52
N ALA A 110 20.81 -12.93 -6.75
CA ALA A 110 19.38 -13.19 -6.98
C ALA A 110 19.07 -14.66 -6.66
N ASP A 111 19.26 -15.02 -5.39
CA ASP A 111 19.05 -16.36 -4.92
C ASP A 111 17.55 -16.74 -4.89
N PRO A 112 17.22 -18.04 -4.77
CA PRO A 112 15.83 -18.47 -4.72
C PRO A 112 15.02 -17.82 -3.58
N PHE A 113 15.67 -17.45 -2.48
CA PHE A 113 15.02 -16.80 -1.34
C PHE A 113 14.55 -15.38 -1.68
N ILE A 114 15.43 -14.54 -2.23
CA ILE A 114 15.13 -13.16 -2.61
C ILE A 114 14.15 -13.15 -3.79
N VAL A 115 14.41 -13.96 -4.82
CA VAL A 115 13.55 -14.01 -6.01
C VAL A 115 12.13 -14.46 -5.64
N SER A 116 11.99 -15.52 -4.83
CA SER A 116 10.67 -15.98 -4.40
C SER A 116 9.95 -14.96 -3.53
N ALA A 117 10.66 -14.27 -2.61
CA ALA A 117 10.07 -13.22 -1.78
C ALA A 117 9.52 -12.05 -2.61
N LEU A 118 10.29 -11.60 -3.62
CA LEU A 118 9.90 -10.49 -4.50
C LEU A 118 8.76 -10.88 -5.45
N LEU A 119 8.77 -12.13 -5.93
CA LEU A 119 7.72 -12.64 -6.81
C LEU A 119 6.43 -12.98 -6.08
N TYR A 120 6.51 -13.24 -4.78
CA TYR A 120 5.38 -13.69 -3.99
C TYR A 120 4.20 -12.72 -4.06
N GLY A 121 4.44 -11.41 -4.05
CA GLY A 121 3.35 -10.42 -4.06
C GLY A 121 2.49 -10.42 -5.33
N LYS A 122 2.99 -10.92 -6.48
CA LYS A 122 2.18 -11.13 -7.69
C LYS A 122 1.81 -12.59 -7.95
N SER A 123 2.20 -13.50 -7.04
CA SER A 123 2.03 -14.94 -7.24
C SER A 123 0.57 -15.38 -7.11
N SER A 124 0.23 -16.49 -7.78
CA SER A 124 -1.05 -17.16 -7.57
C SER A 124 -1.18 -17.71 -6.14
N GLU A 125 -0.08 -18.10 -5.50
CA GLU A 125 -0.06 -18.56 -4.11
C GLU A 125 -0.60 -17.51 -3.15
N LEU A 126 -0.11 -16.27 -3.24
CA LEU A 126 -0.61 -15.18 -2.38
C LEU A 126 -2.09 -14.91 -2.65
N PHE A 127 -2.49 -14.85 -3.92
CA PHE A 127 -3.88 -14.63 -4.31
C PHE A 127 -4.81 -15.67 -3.68
N PHE A 128 -4.51 -16.97 -3.86
CA PHE A 128 -5.34 -18.04 -3.30
C PHE A 128 -5.27 -18.10 -1.77
N SER A 129 -4.17 -17.69 -1.15
CA SER A 129 -4.06 -17.61 0.31
C SER A 129 -4.97 -16.52 0.88
N LEU A 130 -4.97 -15.32 0.29
CA LEU A 130 -5.86 -14.22 0.70
C LEU A 130 -7.33 -14.53 0.36
N PHE A 131 -7.59 -15.13 -0.79
CA PHE A 131 -8.92 -15.56 -1.18
C PHE A 131 -9.46 -16.65 -0.25
N ALA A 132 -8.62 -17.63 0.14
CA ALA A 132 -8.98 -18.65 1.12
C ALA A 132 -9.25 -18.04 2.50
N LEU A 133 -8.46 -17.05 2.94
CA LEU A 133 -8.73 -16.30 4.18
C LEU A 133 -10.10 -15.63 4.14
N MET A 134 -10.37 -14.87 3.08
CA MET A 134 -11.65 -14.18 2.89
C MET A 134 -12.81 -15.18 2.87
N LEU A 135 -12.68 -16.28 2.12
CA LEU A 135 -13.69 -17.31 2.00
C LEU A 135 -13.92 -18.05 3.33
N GLY A 136 -12.84 -18.36 4.06
CA GLY A 136 -12.91 -18.98 5.39
C GLY A 136 -13.63 -18.09 6.40
N LEU A 137 -13.29 -16.80 6.44
CA LEU A 137 -13.98 -15.81 7.27
C LEU A 137 -15.44 -15.62 6.86
N LEU A 138 -15.74 -15.64 5.55
CA LEU A 138 -17.09 -15.58 5.05
C LEU A 138 -17.91 -16.80 5.49
N ILE A 139 -17.40 -18.02 5.32
CA ILE A 139 -18.07 -19.25 5.73
C ILE A 139 -18.30 -19.26 7.24
N ALA A 140 -17.26 -18.96 8.03
CA ALA A 140 -17.37 -18.85 9.48
C ALA A 140 -18.40 -17.78 9.90
N GLY A 141 -18.43 -16.65 9.18
CA GLY A 141 -19.38 -15.58 9.40
C GLY A 141 -20.83 -15.91 9.01
N LEU A 142 -21.05 -16.71 7.97
CA LEU A 142 -22.37 -17.20 7.58
C LEU A 142 -22.93 -18.18 8.62
N ILE A 143 -22.06 -18.99 9.24
CA ILE A 143 -22.42 -19.89 10.34
C ILE A 143 -22.66 -19.09 11.63
N TYR A 144 -21.79 -18.12 11.93
CA TYR A 144 -21.84 -17.31 13.13
C TYR A 144 -21.79 -15.82 12.78
N ARG A 145 -22.98 -15.21 12.61
CA ARG A 145 -23.16 -13.82 12.17
C ARG A 145 -22.32 -12.77 12.91
N PRO A 146 -22.04 -12.88 14.23
CA PRO A 146 -21.17 -11.93 14.91
C PRO A 146 -19.75 -11.84 14.32
N ILE A 147 -19.23 -12.89 13.67
CA ILE A 147 -17.94 -12.84 12.97
C ILE A 147 -18.00 -11.88 11.79
N LEU A 148 -19.06 -11.88 10.97
CA LEU A 148 -19.20 -10.94 9.85
C LEU A 148 -19.15 -9.49 10.35
N ARG A 149 -19.90 -9.21 11.42
CA ARG A 149 -19.96 -7.88 12.03
C ARG A 149 -18.63 -7.48 12.67
N GLY A 150 -17.98 -8.42 13.36
CA GLY A 150 -16.68 -8.19 14.00
C GLY A 150 -15.59 -7.89 12.99
N VAL A 151 -15.51 -8.67 11.91
CA VAL A 151 -14.51 -8.46 10.84
C VAL A 151 -14.80 -7.15 10.10
N ALA A 152 -16.04 -6.89 9.69
CA ALA A 152 -16.40 -5.65 9.02
C ALA A 152 -16.15 -4.42 9.91
N GLY A 153 -16.53 -4.48 11.19
CA GLY A 153 -16.27 -3.41 12.16
C GLY A 153 -14.79 -3.19 12.45
N GLY A 154 -14.00 -4.27 12.53
CA GLY A 154 -12.55 -4.21 12.68
C GLY A 154 -11.88 -3.54 11.48
N ILE A 155 -12.29 -3.91 10.26
CA ILE A 155 -11.81 -3.28 9.01
C ILE A 155 -12.16 -1.80 8.97
N ASN A 156 -13.41 -1.43 9.31
CA ASN A 156 -13.82 -0.04 9.37
C ASN A 156 -13.01 0.76 10.41
N THR A 157 -12.74 0.17 11.58
CA THR A 157 -11.92 0.84 12.60
C THR A 157 -10.48 1.03 12.13
N PHE A 158 -9.92 0.02 11.47
CA PHE A 158 -8.57 0.05 10.90
C PHE A 158 -8.44 1.13 9.82
N ASN A 159 -9.29 1.10 8.79
CA ASN A 159 -9.30 2.08 7.71
C ASN A 159 -9.68 3.47 8.21
N GLY A 160 -10.61 3.56 9.17
CA GLY A 160 -10.98 4.79 9.86
C GLY A 160 -9.79 5.45 10.57
N THR A 161 -8.99 4.65 11.28
CA THR A 161 -7.80 5.14 11.99
C THR A 161 -6.72 5.58 11.02
N LEU A 162 -6.46 4.79 9.98
CA LEU A 162 -5.50 5.13 8.93
C LEU A 162 -5.89 6.40 8.17
N GLY A 163 -7.16 6.57 7.82
CA GLY A 163 -7.64 7.80 7.16
C GLY A 163 -7.51 9.03 8.05
N LYS A 164 -7.81 8.91 9.35
CA LYS A 164 -7.58 10.00 10.32
C LYS A 164 -6.09 10.32 10.47
N LEU A 165 -5.22 9.32 10.49
CA LEU A 165 -3.77 9.53 10.48
C LEU A 165 -3.35 10.26 9.19
N ALA A 166 -3.88 9.83 8.04
CA ALA A 166 -3.59 10.43 6.74
C ALA A 166 -4.06 11.88 6.63
N SER A 167 -5.11 12.28 7.35
CA SER A 167 -5.61 13.66 7.36
C SER A 167 -4.57 14.68 7.87
N TRP A 168 -3.61 14.25 8.70
CA TRP A 168 -2.49 15.10 9.12
C TRP A 168 -1.58 15.48 7.95
N PHE A 169 -1.47 14.64 6.91
CA PHE A 169 -0.74 15.00 5.69
C PHE A 169 -1.45 16.11 4.91
N ALA A 170 -2.77 16.30 5.06
CA ALA A 170 -3.46 17.45 4.48
C ALA A 170 -3.05 18.76 5.18
N LEU A 171 -2.87 18.72 6.51
CA LEU A 171 -2.35 19.85 7.27
C LEU A 171 -0.90 20.15 6.87
N LEU A 172 -0.05 19.11 6.75
CA LEU A 172 1.32 19.25 6.30
C LEU A 172 1.38 19.84 4.89
N MET A 173 0.55 19.34 3.98
CA MET A 173 0.39 19.87 2.62
C MET A 173 -0.01 21.34 2.61
N ALA A 174 -0.97 21.75 3.45
CA ALA A 174 -1.40 23.13 3.54
C ALA A 174 -0.28 24.05 4.09
N LEU A 175 0.44 23.61 5.12
CA LEU A 175 1.58 24.33 5.68
C LEU A 175 2.69 24.48 4.63
N GLN A 176 2.97 23.41 3.90
CA GLN A 176 3.92 23.38 2.79
C GLN A 176 3.51 24.36 1.68
N GLN A 177 2.22 24.39 1.33
CA GLN A 177 1.68 25.33 0.34
C GLN A 177 1.86 26.79 0.78
N ILE A 178 1.61 27.10 2.05
CA ILE A 178 1.82 28.44 2.62
C ILE A 178 3.31 28.81 2.55
N MET A 179 4.19 27.89 2.95
CA MET A 179 5.64 28.08 2.86
C MET A 179 6.08 28.38 1.42
N ILE A 180 5.58 27.62 0.44
CA ILE A 180 5.89 27.85 -0.99
C ILE A 180 5.43 29.23 -1.45
N ILE A 181 4.22 29.66 -1.09
CA ILE A 181 3.71 30.99 -1.44
C ILE A 181 4.58 32.08 -0.79
N PHE A 182 4.99 31.89 0.47
CA PHE A 182 5.86 32.85 1.16
C PHE A 182 7.25 32.94 0.51
N LEU A 183 7.86 31.81 0.19
CA LEU A 183 9.15 31.76 -0.52
C LEU A 183 9.06 32.38 -1.93
N GLN A 184 7.95 32.20 -2.65
CA GLN A 184 7.70 32.85 -3.96
C GLN A 184 7.49 34.35 -3.84
N GLN A 185 6.48 34.72 -3.08
CA GLN A 185 5.88 36.04 -3.16
C GLN A 185 6.65 37.07 -2.32
N VAL A 186 7.31 36.64 -1.23
CA VAL A 186 7.99 37.56 -0.32
C VAL A 186 9.47 37.67 -0.63
N PHE A 187 10.18 36.55 -0.81
CA PHE A 187 11.63 36.59 -1.00
C PHE A 187 12.05 36.71 -2.46
N ARG A 188 11.48 35.90 -3.36
CA ARG A 188 11.86 35.90 -4.78
C ARG A 188 11.35 37.14 -5.51
N ALA A 189 10.08 37.51 -5.34
CA ALA A 189 9.51 38.67 -6.04
C ALA A 189 10.12 40.01 -5.60
N ASN A 190 10.65 40.11 -4.37
CA ASN A 190 11.23 41.35 -3.83
C ASN A 190 12.77 41.34 -3.75
N GLY A 191 13.45 40.28 -4.23
CA GLY A 191 14.91 40.20 -4.25
C GLY A 191 15.59 40.18 -2.87
N LEU A 192 14.92 39.65 -1.84
CA LEU A 192 15.45 39.57 -0.47
C LEU A 192 16.22 38.25 -0.28
N PRO A 193 17.56 38.28 -0.10
CA PRO A 193 18.33 37.07 0.21
C PRO A 193 17.98 36.56 1.62
N ILE A 194 17.79 35.25 1.77
CA ILE A 194 17.46 34.64 3.05
C ILE A 194 18.70 34.65 3.95
N SER A 195 18.74 35.58 4.90
CA SER A 195 19.66 35.55 6.05
C SER A 195 18.86 35.25 7.31
N PHE A 196 19.21 34.17 8.00
CA PHE A 196 18.71 33.89 9.34
C PHE A 196 19.85 34.20 10.33
N PHE A 197 19.65 35.16 11.23
CA PHE A 197 20.68 35.61 12.20
C PHE A 197 22.03 36.05 11.59
N GLY A 198 22.03 36.74 10.45
CA GLY A 198 23.27 37.29 9.87
C GLY A 198 24.23 36.25 9.30
N LEU A 199 23.84 34.98 9.24
CA LEU A 199 24.51 33.96 8.45
C LEU A 199 23.81 33.86 7.09
N GLU A 200 24.56 34.08 6.01
CA GLU A 200 24.16 33.68 4.66
C GLU A 200 24.06 32.15 4.64
N LEU A 201 22.85 31.61 4.75
CA LEU A 201 22.64 30.16 4.70
C LEU A 201 22.70 29.60 3.27
N VAL A 202 22.67 30.47 2.24
CA VAL A 202 22.70 30.08 0.82
C VAL A 202 23.50 31.11 0.02
N PRO A 203 24.74 30.82 -0.39
CA PRO A 203 25.45 31.61 -1.38
C PRO A 203 25.04 31.15 -2.79
N GLY A 204 24.56 32.07 -3.63
CA GLY A 204 24.33 31.86 -5.06
C GLY A 204 22.87 31.59 -5.46
N ASP A 205 22.60 31.69 -6.76
CA ASP A 205 21.29 31.62 -7.43
C ASP A 205 20.46 30.32 -7.16
N ASP A 206 20.98 29.42 -6.33
CA ASP A 206 20.40 28.12 -5.97
C ASP A 206 19.77 28.17 -4.56
N VAL A 207 18.67 28.90 -4.42
CA VAL A 207 17.70 28.64 -3.33
C VAL A 207 17.18 27.24 -3.57
N LEU A 208 17.78 26.20 -2.96
CA LEU A 208 17.39 24.78 -3.04
C LEU A 208 15.92 24.65 -3.46
N THR A 209 15.81 24.28 -4.72
CA THR A 209 14.90 24.77 -5.75
C THR A 209 13.43 24.65 -5.39
N MET A 210 12.69 25.76 -5.45
CA MET A 210 11.22 25.81 -5.40
C MET A 210 10.47 24.67 -6.15
N PRO A 211 10.94 24.21 -7.32
CA PRO A 211 10.48 22.97 -7.93
C PRO A 211 10.47 21.73 -7.00
N TRP A 212 11.45 21.55 -6.12
CA TRP A 212 11.54 20.46 -5.14
C TRP A 212 10.34 20.47 -4.18
N PHE A 213 10.07 21.59 -3.52
CA PHE A 213 8.90 21.70 -2.63
C PHE A 213 7.56 21.58 -3.39
N ALA A 214 7.51 22.08 -4.63
CA ALA A 214 6.34 21.93 -5.49
C ALA A 214 6.11 20.47 -5.97
N THR A 215 7.18 19.71 -6.16
CA THR A 215 7.11 18.29 -6.56
C THR A 215 6.89 17.37 -5.36
N GLU A 216 7.32 17.78 -4.16
CA GLU A 216 6.99 17.11 -2.89
C GLU A 216 5.49 17.17 -2.56
N LEU A 217 4.82 18.27 -2.90
CA LEU A 217 3.35 18.40 -2.81
C LEU A 217 2.60 17.29 -3.55
N MET A 218 3.15 16.79 -4.66
CA MET A 218 2.57 15.68 -5.41
C MET A 218 2.62 14.38 -4.59
N LEU A 219 3.66 14.18 -3.79
CA LEU A 219 3.76 13.02 -2.90
C LEU A 219 2.75 13.10 -1.77
N TYR A 220 2.60 14.27 -1.13
CA TYR A 220 1.57 14.46 -0.10
C TYR A 220 0.17 14.18 -0.67
N ASN A 221 -0.12 14.60 -1.91
CA ASN A 221 -1.38 14.26 -2.58
C ASN A 221 -1.52 12.75 -2.80
N ALA A 222 -0.46 12.09 -3.28
CA ALA A 222 -0.48 10.64 -3.48
C ALA A 222 -0.71 9.88 -2.17
N ILE A 223 -0.09 10.32 -1.06
CA ILE A 223 -0.33 9.75 0.28
C ILE A 223 -1.80 9.93 0.65
N ILE A 224 -2.32 11.16 0.59
CA ILE A 224 -3.72 11.42 0.95
C ILE A 224 -4.66 10.54 0.11
N ILE A 225 -4.48 10.46 -1.20
CA ILE A 225 -5.32 9.62 -2.07
C ILE A 225 -5.22 8.14 -1.67
N ALA A 226 -4.01 7.62 -1.50
CA ALA A 226 -3.78 6.21 -1.18
C ALA A 226 -4.49 5.76 0.10
N PHE A 227 -4.50 6.62 1.13
CA PHE A 227 -5.14 6.30 2.42
C PHE A 227 -6.60 6.76 2.50
N ALA A 228 -7.00 7.83 1.81
CA ALA A 228 -8.35 8.38 1.88
C ALA A 228 -9.35 7.63 1.00
N CYS A 229 -8.95 6.92 -0.06
CA CYS A 229 -9.91 6.16 -0.89
C CYS A 229 -10.68 5.10 -0.09
N ALA A 230 -10.00 4.29 0.72
CA ALA A 230 -10.67 3.30 1.57
C ALA A 230 -11.53 3.96 2.66
N TYR A 231 -11.04 5.07 3.22
CA TYR A 231 -11.76 5.86 4.24
C TYR A 231 -13.05 6.48 3.68
N THR A 232 -12.98 7.11 2.52
CA THR A 232 -14.15 7.73 1.86
C THR A 232 -15.16 6.69 1.41
N PHE A 233 -14.70 5.51 0.98
CA PHE A 233 -15.59 4.39 0.67
C PHE A 233 -16.32 3.88 1.92
N MET A 234 -15.65 3.82 3.07
CA MET A 234 -16.25 3.47 4.36
C MET A 234 -17.34 4.48 4.79
N GLU A 235 -17.08 5.78 4.63
CA GLU A 235 -18.02 6.86 4.95
C GLU A 235 -19.17 7.00 3.93
N GLU A 236 -19.30 6.06 3.00
CA GLU A 236 -20.29 6.07 1.92
C GLU A 236 -20.23 7.34 1.04
N GLY A 237 -19.10 8.05 1.03
CA GLY A 237 -18.91 9.28 0.26
C GLY A 237 -18.70 9.06 -1.25
N HIS A 238 -18.95 7.85 -1.76
CA HIS A 238 -18.91 7.56 -3.18
C HIS A 238 -20.27 7.91 -3.81
N VAL A 239 -20.24 8.44 -5.03
CA VAL A 239 -21.48 8.67 -5.78
C VAL A 239 -22.09 7.30 -6.12
N ARG A 240 -23.10 6.91 -5.35
CA ARG A 240 -23.98 5.79 -5.69
C ARG A 240 -24.85 6.20 -6.87
N VAL A 241 -25.26 5.23 -7.68
CA VAL A 241 -26.22 5.49 -8.77
C VAL A 241 -27.62 5.60 -8.17
N ASP A 242 -27.85 6.63 -7.36
CA ASP A 242 -29.01 6.77 -6.48
C ASP A 242 -30.36 6.70 -7.20
N LEU A 243 -30.39 7.05 -8.49
CA LEU A 243 -31.58 6.93 -9.34
C LEU A 243 -32.08 5.48 -9.47
N ILE A 244 -31.17 4.51 -9.52
CA ILE A 244 -31.53 3.08 -9.61
C ILE A 244 -31.87 2.55 -8.22
N TYR A 245 -31.12 2.97 -7.18
CA TYR A 245 -31.32 2.53 -5.79
C TYR A 245 -32.64 3.00 -5.17
N GLY A 246 -33.18 4.16 -5.57
CA GLY A 246 -34.43 4.71 -5.02
C GLY A 246 -35.67 3.86 -5.29
N ALA A 247 -35.68 3.06 -6.37
CA ALA A 247 -36.82 2.21 -6.75
C ALA A 247 -36.72 0.76 -6.21
N MET A 248 -35.62 0.39 -5.55
CA MET A 248 -35.33 -0.99 -5.17
C MET A 248 -35.58 -1.28 -3.69
N ASN A 249 -36.12 -2.47 -3.41
CA ASN A 249 -36.29 -2.98 -2.06
C ASN A 249 -34.94 -3.12 -1.35
N ARG A 250 -34.91 -2.91 -0.02
CA ARG A 250 -33.71 -2.97 0.83
C ARG A 250 -32.81 -4.18 0.56
N ARG A 251 -33.39 -5.38 0.48
CA ARG A 251 -32.62 -6.62 0.22
C ARG A 251 -31.98 -6.63 -1.16
N VAL A 252 -32.69 -6.14 -2.18
CA VAL A 252 -32.19 -6.08 -3.56
C VAL A 252 -30.99 -5.12 -3.64
N ARG A 253 -31.05 -3.99 -2.93
CA ARG A 253 -29.93 -3.04 -2.84
C ARG A 253 -28.67 -3.71 -2.29
N HIS A 254 -28.77 -4.40 -1.16
CA HIS A 254 -27.61 -5.07 -0.55
C HIS A 254 -27.08 -6.23 -1.39
N TRP A 255 -27.94 -7.00 -2.06
CA TRP A 255 -27.48 -8.02 -3.00
C TRP A 255 -26.78 -7.42 -4.22
N MET A 256 -27.25 -6.27 -4.71
CA MET A 256 -26.58 -5.54 -5.78
C MET A 256 -25.21 -5.02 -5.33
N ASP A 257 -25.09 -4.55 -4.09
CA ASP A 257 -23.80 -4.14 -3.49
C ASP A 257 -22.82 -5.32 -3.41
N VAL A 258 -23.30 -6.51 -3.03
CA VAL A 258 -22.51 -7.75 -3.01
C VAL A 258 -22.01 -8.10 -4.42
N VAL A 259 -22.90 -8.10 -5.40
CA VAL A 259 -22.56 -8.41 -6.79
C VAL A 259 -21.60 -7.36 -7.36
N GLY A 260 -21.85 -6.08 -7.13
CA GLY A 260 -21.00 -4.99 -7.58
C GLY A 260 -19.60 -5.07 -6.99
N THR A 261 -19.50 -5.44 -5.71
CA THR A 261 -18.22 -5.66 -5.03
C THR A 261 -17.46 -6.83 -5.65
N LEU A 262 -18.14 -7.95 -5.92
CA LEU A 262 -17.52 -9.16 -6.46
C LEU A 262 -17.08 -9.03 -7.93
N ILE A 263 -17.85 -8.30 -8.75
CA ILE A 263 -17.63 -8.22 -10.20
C ILE A 263 -16.80 -6.99 -10.60
N PHE A 264 -16.93 -5.87 -9.89
CA PHE A 264 -16.22 -4.63 -10.24
C PHE A 264 -15.10 -4.31 -9.26
N LEU A 265 -15.38 -4.29 -7.95
CA LEU A 265 -14.40 -3.80 -6.98
C LEU A 265 -13.24 -4.79 -6.79
N PHE A 266 -13.51 -6.07 -6.51
CA PHE A 266 -12.45 -7.06 -6.35
C PHE A 266 -11.58 -7.21 -7.61
N PRO A 267 -12.14 -7.43 -8.82
CA PRO A 267 -11.31 -7.62 -10.01
C PRO A 267 -10.47 -6.39 -10.36
N SER A 268 -11.02 -5.18 -10.19
CA SER A 268 -10.25 -3.95 -10.42
C SER A 268 -9.12 -3.78 -9.41
N MET A 269 -9.36 -4.02 -8.12
CA MET A 269 -8.33 -3.90 -7.08
C MET A 269 -7.26 -4.99 -7.17
N ILE A 270 -7.63 -6.23 -7.51
CA ILE A 270 -6.68 -7.33 -7.75
C ILE A 270 -5.83 -7.03 -8.99
N GLY A 271 -6.44 -6.56 -10.08
CA GLY A 271 -5.72 -6.17 -11.29
C GLY A 271 -4.76 -5.00 -11.04
N LEU A 272 -5.22 -3.99 -10.28
CA LEU A 272 -4.38 -2.88 -9.84
C LEU A 272 -3.20 -3.37 -8.99
N TRP A 273 -3.45 -4.19 -7.98
CA TRP A 273 -2.39 -4.78 -7.14
C TRP A 273 -1.35 -5.53 -7.98
N TRP A 274 -1.80 -6.39 -8.90
CA TRP A 274 -0.92 -7.22 -9.72
C TRP A 274 0.01 -6.37 -10.62
N VAL A 275 -0.54 -5.34 -11.28
CA VAL A 275 0.25 -4.42 -12.11
C VAL A 275 1.12 -3.50 -11.24
N SER A 276 0.60 -2.97 -10.14
CA SER A 276 1.34 -2.09 -9.25
C SER A 276 2.49 -2.79 -8.55
N TRP A 277 2.34 -4.07 -8.18
CA TRP A 277 3.41 -4.88 -7.58
C TRP A 277 4.61 -4.95 -8.51
N HIS A 278 4.33 -5.30 -9.76
CA HIS A 278 5.33 -5.38 -10.80
C HIS A 278 6.09 -4.06 -10.98
N LEU A 279 5.36 -2.95 -11.11
CA LEU A 279 5.95 -1.63 -11.30
C LEU A 279 6.76 -1.19 -10.06
N ALA A 280 6.29 -1.49 -8.86
CA ALA A 280 6.98 -1.17 -7.61
C ALA A 280 8.31 -1.93 -7.51
N ILE A 281 8.31 -3.25 -7.68
CA ILE A 281 9.52 -4.09 -7.58
C ILE A 281 10.57 -3.65 -8.62
N ASN A 282 10.17 -3.38 -9.86
CA ASN A 282 11.09 -2.93 -10.92
C ASN A 282 11.78 -1.60 -10.58
N LYS A 283 11.07 -0.70 -9.89
CA LYS A 283 11.59 0.62 -9.55
C LYS A 283 12.39 0.64 -8.25
N VAL A 284 11.96 -0.14 -7.26
CA VAL A 284 12.61 -0.25 -5.95
C VAL A 284 13.92 -1.03 -6.05
N PHE A 285 13.97 -2.10 -6.84
CA PHE A 285 15.11 -3.02 -6.85
C PHE A 285 15.98 -2.93 -8.10
N GLN A 286 15.71 -1.95 -8.98
CA GLN A 286 16.34 -1.80 -10.30
C GLN A 286 16.41 -3.12 -11.08
N ILE A 287 15.48 -4.04 -10.79
CA ILE A 287 15.35 -5.28 -11.52
C ILE A 287 14.78 -4.89 -12.87
N THR A 288 15.61 -5.05 -13.86
CA THR A 288 15.30 -4.67 -15.23
C THR A 288 14.39 -5.70 -15.85
N SER A 289 13.57 -5.20 -16.78
CA SER A 289 12.56 -5.92 -17.56
C SER A 289 12.07 -7.22 -16.93
N PHE A 290 11.50 -7.10 -15.75
CA PHE A 290 10.37 -7.94 -15.39
C PHE A 290 9.33 -7.61 -16.48
N ASN A 291 8.94 -8.56 -17.31
CA ASN A 291 7.75 -8.42 -18.14
C ASN A 291 6.56 -8.86 -17.28
N PRO A 292 5.44 -8.10 -17.22
CA PRO A 292 4.31 -8.47 -16.38
C PRO A 292 3.75 -9.85 -16.71
N LEU A 293 3.94 -10.31 -17.94
CA LEU A 293 3.50 -11.60 -18.47
C LEU A 293 4.52 -12.72 -18.30
N THR A 294 5.75 -12.46 -17.84
CA THR A 294 6.78 -13.48 -17.64
C THR A 294 7.13 -13.69 -16.17
N THR A 295 7.65 -14.86 -15.87
CA THR A 295 8.27 -15.23 -14.58
C THR A 295 9.75 -14.89 -14.52
N GLU A 296 10.37 -14.63 -15.69
CA GLU A 296 11.80 -14.37 -15.81
C GLU A 296 12.20 -12.95 -15.36
N ILE A 297 13.35 -12.88 -14.68
CA ILE A 297 14.01 -11.66 -14.25
C ILE A 297 15.19 -11.40 -15.20
N LEU A 298 15.19 -10.28 -15.93
CA LEU A 298 16.22 -9.99 -16.95
C LEU A 298 17.06 -8.76 -16.56
N THR A 299 18.34 -8.88 -16.21
CA THR A 299 19.20 -7.73 -15.82
C THR A 299 19.61 -6.79 -17.00
N ARG A 300 19.63 -5.44 -16.85
CA ARG A 300 20.20 -4.48 -17.81
C ARG A 300 21.67 -4.42 -17.47
N ASN A 301 22.47 -4.87 -18.42
CA ASN A 301 23.89 -4.67 -18.46
C ASN A 301 24.17 -3.15 -18.48
N PHE A 302 24.56 -2.61 -17.33
CA PHE A 302 25.40 -1.42 -17.29
C PHE A 302 26.82 -1.94 -17.20
N GLU A 303 27.66 -1.58 -18.17
CA GLU A 303 29.06 -2.02 -18.31
C GLU A 303 29.78 -2.13 -16.96
N GLY A 304 30.31 -3.33 -16.68
CA GLY A 304 31.18 -3.59 -15.52
C GLY A 304 30.69 -4.59 -14.47
N ARG A 305 29.50 -5.19 -14.60
CA ARG A 305 29.08 -6.37 -13.81
C ARG A 305 28.76 -7.52 -14.77
N ILE A 306 29.20 -8.72 -14.39
CA ILE A 306 29.17 -9.96 -15.19
C ILE A 306 27.84 -10.08 -15.95
N THR A 307 27.95 -10.11 -17.27
CA THR A 307 26.85 -10.29 -18.22
C THR A 307 26.16 -11.63 -17.96
N GLY A 308 24.90 -11.57 -17.53
CA GLY A 308 24.07 -12.77 -17.36
C GLY A 308 23.85 -13.26 -15.92
N ILE A 309 24.44 -12.63 -14.91
CA ILE A 309 24.07 -12.97 -13.53
C ILE A 309 22.92 -12.06 -13.09
N PRO A 310 21.74 -12.60 -12.74
CA PRO A 310 20.73 -11.81 -12.09
C PRO A 310 21.33 -11.38 -10.74
N SER A 311 21.64 -10.10 -10.63
CA SER A 311 22.17 -9.55 -9.41
C SER A 311 21.37 -8.32 -9.04
N PHE A 312 21.05 -8.26 -7.75
CA PHE A 312 20.24 -7.22 -7.18
C PHE A 312 21.10 -5.97 -7.09
N LYS A 313 20.80 -4.99 -7.95
CA LYS A 313 21.43 -3.69 -7.87
C LYS A 313 20.65 -2.91 -6.82
N GLN A 314 21.26 -2.78 -5.62
CA GLN A 314 20.96 -1.85 -4.53
C GLN A 314 19.52 -1.29 -4.46
N LEU A 315 18.90 -1.34 -3.26
CA LEU A 315 17.63 -0.66 -3.00
C LEU A 315 17.70 0.78 -3.51
N ASN A 316 16.94 1.08 -4.57
CA ASN A 316 16.93 2.37 -5.20
C ASN A 316 16.05 3.29 -4.37
N TRP A 317 16.66 3.83 -3.33
CA TRP A 317 16.09 4.90 -2.52
C TRP A 317 16.61 6.25 -3.02
N ASN A 318 16.51 6.51 -4.34
CA ASN A 318 16.85 7.80 -4.88
C ASN A 318 15.79 8.83 -4.47
N THR A 319 16.14 9.66 -3.49
CA THR A 319 15.26 10.68 -2.90
C THR A 319 15.38 12.04 -3.58
N SER A 320 16.39 12.27 -4.43
CA SER A 320 16.51 13.55 -5.15
C SER A 320 17.48 13.46 -6.32
N THR A 321 17.01 13.71 -7.54
CA THR A 321 17.88 14.08 -8.67
C THR A 321 18.08 15.58 -8.69
N GLY A 322 18.97 16.09 -7.83
CA GLY A 322 19.35 17.51 -7.80
C GLY A 322 18.20 18.43 -7.40
N GLU A 323 17.55 19.05 -8.39
CA GLU A 323 16.60 20.16 -8.22
C GLU A 323 15.13 19.75 -7.99
N ASN A 324 14.76 18.49 -8.24
CA ASN A 324 13.36 18.04 -8.16
C ASN A 324 13.20 16.87 -7.18
N PHE A 325 12.07 16.86 -6.46
CA PHE A 325 11.70 15.77 -5.57
C PHE A 325 11.31 14.54 -6.41
N SER A 326 12.25 13.62 -6.61
CA SER A 326 12.08 12.45 -7.49
C SER A 326 11.84 11.15 -6.73
N HIS A 327 10.83 11.09 -5.86
CA HIS A 327 10.51 9.88 -5.07
C HIS A 327 9.71 8.83 -5.86
N VAL A 328 10.17 8.51 -7.07
CA VAL A 328 9.48 7.63 -8.03
C VAL A 328 9.08 6.28 -7.43
N PRO A 329 9.95 5.53 -6.70
CA PRO A 329 9.56 4.25 -6.11
C PRO A 329 8.43 4.36 -5.07
N LEU A 330 8.38 5.48 -4.34
CA LEU A 330 7.41 5.74 -3.28
C LEU A 330 5.98 5.84 -3.84
N TYR A 331 5.81 6.45 -5.02
CA TYR A 331 4.51 6.49 -5.70
C TYR A 331 3.98 5.10 -6.05
N TYR A 332 4.84 4.18 -6.51
CA TYR A 332 4.41 2.81 -6.81
C TYR A 332 4.08 2.01 -5.55
N ILE A 333 4.79 2.24 -4.45
CA ILE A 333 4.43 1.68 -3.14
C ILE A 333 3.08 2.24 -2.67
N LEU A 334 2.80 3.53 -2.87
CA LEU A 334 1.51 4.12 -2.51
C LEU A 334 0.36 3.56 -3.35
N LEU A 335 0.59 3.22 -4.63
CA LEU A 335 -0.40 2.49 -5.44
C LEU A 335 -0.68 1.08 -4.90
N LEU A 336 0.34 0.38 -4.41
CA LEU A 336 0.16 -0.90 -3.71
C LEU A 336 -0.63 -0.74 -2.42
N VAL A 337 -0.32 0.27 -1.62
CA VAL A 337 -1.06 0.60 -0.40
C VAL A 337 -2.52 0.89 -0.72
N LEU A 338 -2.80 1.73 -1.72
CA LEU A 338 -4.14 2.02 -2.22
C LEU A 338 -4.89 0.72 -2.56
N ALA A 339 -4.32 -0.12 -3.43
CA ALA A 339 -4.95 -1.37 -3.86
C ALA A 339 -5.19 -2.33 -2.68
N GLY A 340 -4.24 -2.44 -1.77
CA GLY A 340 -4.33 -3.26 -0.56
C GLY A 340 -5.45 -2.78 0.38
N LEU A 341 -5.46 -1.49 0.73
CA LEU A 341 -6.48 -0.90 1.60
C LEU A 341 -7.87 -1.00 1.00
N MET A 342 -8.01 -0.75 -0.30
CA MET A 342 -9.29 -0.91 -1.01
C MET A 342 -9.76 -2.37 -1.07
N THR A 343 -8.85 -3.33 -1.23
CA THR A 343 -9.20 -4.77 -1.19
C THR A 343 -9.67 -5.21 0.20
N ILE A 344 -9.00 -4.70 1.25
CA ILE A 344 -9.42 -4.92 2.64
C ILE A 344 -10.80 -4.29 2.88
N GLN A 345 -11.00 -3.04 2.44
CA GLN A 345 -12.28 -2.34 2.55
C GLN A 345 -13.40 -3.06 1.78
N ALA A 346 -13.12 -3.56 0.58
CA ALA A 346 -14.04 -4.36 -0.22
C ALA A 346 -14.51 -5.61 0.54
N THR A 347 -13.60 -6.27 1.26
CA THR A 347 -13.93 -7.43 2.11
C THR A 347 -14.86 -7.05 3.26
N GLY A 348 -14.56 -5.96 3.98
CA GLY A 348 -15.42 -5.47 5.06
C GLY A 348 -16.82 -5.06 4.57
N PHE A 349 -16.88 -4.38 3.42
CA PHE A 349 -18.12 -3.97 2.79
C PHE A 349 -18.94 -5.17 2.27
N LEU A 350 -18.28 -6.18 1.68
CA LEU A 350 -18.92 -7.43 1.27
C LEU A 350 -19.59 -8.10 2.47
N PHE A 351 -18.87 -8.26 3.58
CA PHE A 351 -19.39 -8.95 4.78
C PHE A 351 -20.55 -8.18 5.42
N SER A 352 -20.43 -6.85 5.49
CA SER A 352 -21.50 -5.97 5.97
C SER A 352 -22.75 -6.06 5.08
N SER A 353 -22.59 -6.04 3.76
CA SER A 353 -23.69 -6.14 2.79
C SER A 353 -24.37 -7.50 2.84
N ILE A 354 -23.62 -8.58 3.03
CA ILE A 354 -24.17 -9.94 3.20
C ILE A 354 -24.98 -10.04 4.50
N ASP A 355 -24.47 -9.57 5.64
CA ASP A 355 -25.24 -9.59 6.90
C ASP A 355 -26.53 -8.76 6.78
N LYS A 356 -26.47 -7.58 6.16
CA LYS A 356 -27.64 -6.72 5.92
C LYS A 356 -28.65 -7.38 4.98
N ALA A 357 -28.20 -8.05 3.91
CA ALA A 357 -29.06 -8.77 2.97
C ALA A 357 -29.76 -9.99 3.61
N LEU A 358 -29.08 -10.67 4.53
CA LEU A 358 -29.59 -11.84 5.26
C LEU A 358 -30.41 -11.48 6.51
N THR A 359 -30.45 -10.21 6.92
CA THR A 359 -31.24 -9.76 8.08
C THR A 359 -32.69 -9.54 7.68
N SER A 360 -33.62 -10.19 8.39
CA SER A 360 -35.07 -10.06 8.12
C SER A 360 -35.54 -8.62 8.26
N ASP A 361 -36.58 -8.25 7.53
CA ASP A 361 -37.13 -6.87 7.58
C ASP A 361 -37.65 -6.54 8.97
N THR A 362 -38.29 -7.49 9.66
CA THR A 362 -38.74 -7.35 11.06
C THR A 362 -37.60 -7.12 12.05
N GLU A 363 -36.46 -7.81 11.87
CA GLU A 363 -35.29 -7.63 12.74
C GLU A 363 -34.57 -6.31 12.43
N HIS A 364 -34.58 -5.88 11.18
CA HIS A 364 -34.06 -4.57 10.79
C HIS A 364 -34.89 -3.45 11.40
N ASP A 365 -36.21 -3.51 11.25
CA ASP A 365 -37.14 -2.52 11.78
C ASP A 365 -37.04 -2.41 13.31
N ARG A 366 -36.86 -3.56 13.99
CA ARG A 366 -36.57 -3.57 15.43
C ARG A 366 -35.26 -2.86 15.76
N LYS A 367 -34.17 -3.14 15.04
CA LYS A 367 -32.87 -2.53 15.27
C LYS A 367 -32.84 -1.04 14.97
N THR A 368 -33.54 -0.58 13.93
CA THR A 368 -33.68 0.86 13.64
C THR A 368 -34.41 1.56 14.76
N ARG A 369 -35.50 0.99 15.27
CA ARG A 369 -36.23 1.56 16.42
C ARG A 369 -35.37 1.60 17.68
N GLU A 370 -34.71 0.49 18.01
CA GLU A 370 -33.78 0.43 19.15
C GLU A 370 -32.62 1.45 19.01
N GLY A 371 -32.15 1.70 17.78
CA GLY A 371 -31.13 2.70 17.48
C GLY A 371 -31.63 4.14 17.62
N GLU A 372 -32.80 4.45 17.08
CA GLU A 372 -33.47 5.76 17.22
C GLU A 372 -33.72 6.09 18.69
N ASP A 373 -34.17 5.11 19.48
CA ASP A 373 -34.37 5.26 20.92
C ASP A 373 -33.03 5.53 21.64
N ALA A 374 -31.95 4.83 21.27
CA ALA A 374 -30.63 5.04 21.87
C ALA A 374 -30.01 6.40 21.50
N ASP A 375 -30.18 6.86 20.27
CA ASP A 375 -29.70 8.16 19.82
C ASP A 375 -30.52 9.29 20.45
N ALA A 376 -31.82 9.12 20.63
CA ALA A 376 -32.67 10.04 21.39
C ALA A 376 -32.21 10.14 22.86
N VAL A 377 -31.86 9.01 23.49
CA VAL A 377 -31.29 9.00 24.85
C VAL A 377 -29.95 9.72 24.91
N ARG A 378 -29.03 9.47 23.96
CA ARG A 378 -27.74 10.18 23.89
C ARG A 378 -27.90 11.68 23.64
N ALA A 379 -28.82 12.08 22.77
CA ALA A 379 -29.11 13.48 22.51
C ALA A 379 -29.69 14.16 23.76
N ALA A 380 -30.57 13.49 24.50
CA ALA A 380 -31.08 13.98 25.78
C ALA A 380 -29.97 14.12 26.84
N GLU A 381 -29.06 13.15 26.94
CA GLU A 381 -27.92 13.18 27.85
C GLU A 381 -26.94 14.32 27.50
N GLN A 382 -26.64 14.53 26.22
CA GLN A 382 -25.80 15.64 25.75
C GLN A 382 -26.47 17.00 25.98
N ALA A 383 -27.79 17.10 25.76
CA ALA A 383 -28.55 18.31 26.05
C ALA A 383 -28.57 18.62 27.56
N ALA A 384 -28.72 17.58 28.40
CA ALA A 384 -28.65 17.71 29.85
C ALA A 384 -27.24 18.13 30.32
N ALA A 385 -26.17 17.55 29.75
CA ALA A 385 -24.80 17.94 30.04
C ALA A 385 -24.51 19.39 29.63
N ALA A 386 -25.02 19.84 28.47
CA ALA A 386 -24.91 21.22 28.00
C ALA A 386 -25.70 22.20 28.89
N LEU A 387 -26.87 21.80 29.38
CA LEU A 387 -27.66 22.58 30.36
C LEU A 387 -26.94 22.69 31.71
N ALA A 388 -26.29 21.61 32.17
CA ALA A 388 -25.51 21.62 33.40
C ALA A 388 -24.27 22.54 33.29
N THR A 389 -23.54 22.50 32.18
CA THR A 389 -22.41 23.43 31.94
C THR A 389 -22.88 24.88 31.87
N LYS A 390 -24.06 25.14 31.29
CA LYS A 390 -24.66 26.48 31.23
C LYS A 390 -25.13 26.96 32.61
N ALA A 391 -25.64 26.06 33.46
CA ALA A 391 -26.02 26.37 34.84
C ALA A 391 -24.81 26.71 35.71
N ASP A 392 -23.70 25.96 35.60
CA ASP A 392 -22.44 26.28 36.30
C ASP A 392 -21.85 27.62 35.84
N SER A 393 -21.94 27.94 34.54
CA SER A 393 -21.50 29.24 34.02
C SER A 393 -22.34 30.43 34.54
N ASN A 394 -23.63 30.21 34.83
CA ASN A 394 -24.51 31.22 35.43
C ASN A 394 -24.38 31.31 36.96
N ALA A 395 -23.99 30.23 37.63
CA ALA A 395 -23.70 30.23 39.07
C ALA A 395 -22.35 30.90 39.40
N ALA A 396 -21.43 30.99 38.43
CA ALA A 396 -20.15 31.68 38.56
C ALA A 396 -20.21 33.21 38.28
N ALA A 397 -21.37 33.77 37.94
CA ALA A 397 -21.52 35.22 37.78
C ALA A 397 -21.78 35.90 39.14
N PRO A 398 -20.92 36.82 39.61
CA PRO A 398 -21.13 37.47 40.90
C PRO A 398 -22.29 38.47 40.81
N SER A 399 -23.19 38.38 41.78
CA SER A 399 -24.26 39.35 42.04
C SER A 399 -23.65 40.73 42.37
N ALA A 400 -23.77 41.69 41.46
CA ALA A 400 -23.46 43.09 41.73
C ALA A 400 -24.76 43.91 41.75
N THR A 401 -25.25 44.17 42.97
CA THR A 401 -26.23 45.22 43.26
C THR A 401 -25.53 46.37 43.98
N ALA A 402 -25.53 47.57 43.38
CA ALA A 402 -25.97 48.86 43.98
C ALA A 402 -25.16 50.12 43.57
N LYS A 403 -25.87 51.03 42.90
CA LYS A 403 -25.94 52.52 43.03
C LYS A 403 -24.76 53.44 42.68
N GLN A 404 -25.01 54.36 41.73
CA GLN A 404 -24.95 55.85 41.82
C GLN A 404 -25.43 56.44 40.46
N ASP A 405 -26.61 57.07 40.34
CA ASP A 405 -27.02 58.47 40.57
C ASP A 405 -26.98 59.37 39.29
N LYS A 406 -27.97 60.26 39.20
CA LYS A 406 -28.54 61.08 38.08
C LYS A 406 -27.54 61.84 37.17
N THR A 407 -27.82 62.09 35.88
CA THR A 407 -28.76 63.10 35.31
C THR A 407 -29.08 62.89 33.80
N PRO A 408 -30.09 63.59 33.21
CA PRO A 408 -30.67 63.23 31.90
C PRO A 408 -30.26 64.15 30.74
N SER A 409 -30.11 63.60 29.53
CA SER A 409 -30.36 64.32 28.28
C SER A 409 -30.60 63.36 27.10
N SER A 410 -31.71 63.61 26.40
CA SER A 410 -32.06 63.28 25.01
C SER A 410 -30.84 63.03 24.09
N ASP A 411 -30.86 62.19 23.06
CA ASP A 411 -31.75 62.23 21.91
C ASP A 411 -31.32 61.14 20.89
N ALA A 412 -32.27 60.75 20.04
CA ALA A 412 -32.18 60.16 18.71
C ALA A 412 -30.92 59.37 18.26
N SER A 413 -31.12 58.08 17.94
CA SER A 413 -31.20 57.60 16.53
C SER A 413 -31.06 56.06 16.45
N GLN A 414 -32.19 55.39 16.25
CA GLN A 414 -32.20 54.14 15.49
C GLN A 414 -32.30 54.49 14.00
N PRO A 415 -31.76 53.63 13.14
CA PRO A 415 -32.56 53.23 11.99
C PRO A 415 -32.68 51.70 11.94
N ALA A 416 -33.93 51.25 11.98
CA ALA A 416 -34.36 50.06 11.27
C ALA A 416 -34.35 50.35 9.75
N LEU A 417 -34.26 49.27 8.95
CA LEU A 417 -34.45 49.11 7.49
C LEU A 417 -33.19 48.47 6.86
N GLY A 418 -33.28 47.43 6.04
CA GLY A 418 -34.44 46.76 5.47
C GLY A 418 -33.96 45.63 4.57
N SER A 419 -34.83 44.65 4.38
CA SER A 419 -34.78 43.64 3.33
C SER A 419 -34.80 44.29 1.94
N ALA A 420 -33.91 43.84 1.06
CA ALA A 420 -34.14 43.66 -0.37
C ALA A 420 -33.19 42.57 -0.86
#